data_AF-N0E5B2-F1
#
_entry.id   AF-N0E5B2-F1
#
_cell.length_a   1.000
_cell.length_b   1.000
_cell.length_c   1.000
_cell.angle_alpha   90.00
_cell.angle_beta   90.00
_cell.angle_gamma   90.00
#
_symmetry.space_group_name_H-M   'P 1'
#
loop_
_entity.id
_entity.type
_entity.pdbx_description
1 polymer ?
#
loop_
_entity_poly.entity_id
_entity_poly.type
_entity_poly.pdbx_seq_one_letter_code
_entity_poly.pdbx_strand_id
1 'polypeptide(L)' 'MPNTGAGLVDLNAAICPDDTCTAVRDGVVIYRDSDHLTVRATQHLVEPLTRAIAALDSDRTH' A
#
# COMPACT_ATOMS: atom_id res chain seq x y z
N MET A 1 -6.84 -5.73 -22.81
CA MET A 1 -6.41 -4.38 -22.44
C MET A 1 -4.96 -4.23 -22.86
N PRO A 2 -4.55 -3.19 -23.60
CA PRO A 2 -3.15 -2.99 -23.90
C PRO A 2 -2.39 -2.74 -22.58
N ASN A 3 -1.25 -3.40 -22.40
CA ASN A 3 -0.39 -3.15 -21.26
C ASN A 3 0.19 -1.72 -21.42
N THR A 4 0.17 -0.93 -20.35
CA THR A 4 0.60 0.48 -20.35
C THR A 4 2.12 0.66 -20.28
N GLY A 5 2.89 -0.43 -20.22
CA GLY A 5 4.34 -0.44 -19.97
C GLY A 5 4.72 -0.17 -18.52
N ALA A 6 3.74 -0.03 -17.62
CA ALA A 6 3.93 0.26 -16.21
C ALA A 6 3.64 -0.96 -15.32
N GLY A 7 4.40 -1.10 -14.24
CA GLY A 7 4.11 -2.06 -13.17
C GLY A 7 3.01 -1.56 -12.23
N LEU A 8 2.22 -2.48 -11.69
CA LEU A 8 1.20 -2.19 -10.68
C LEU A 8 1.74 -2.57 -9.30
N VAL A 9 1.82 -1.59 -8.40
CA VAL A 9 2.02 -1.82 -6.97
C VAL A 9 0.67 -1.73 -6.28
N ASP A 10 0.14 -2.85 -5.80
CA ASP A 10 -1.08 -2.89 -4.99
C ASP A 10 -0.73 -2.92 -3.51
N LEU A 11 -1.15 -1.88 -2.77
CA LEU A 11 -0.97 -1.77 -1.32
C LEU A 11 -2.28 -1.99 -0.55
N ASN A 12 -3.38 -2.33 -1.23
CA ASN A 12 -4.70 -2.42 -0.59
C ASN A 12 -4.70 -3.43 0.56
N ALA A 13 -4.04 -4.58 0.41
CA ALA A 13 -3.94 -5.56 1.50
C ALA A 13 -3.15 -5.05 2.73
N ALA A 14 -2.20 -4.13 2.53
CA ALA A 14 -1.47 -3.50 3.63
C ALA A 14 -2.32 -2.41 4.32
N ILE A 15 -3.16 -1.71 3.55
CA ILE A 15 -4.02 -0.63 4.05
C ILE A 15 -5.29 -1.22 4.70
N CYS A 16 -5.92 -2.22 4.07
CA CYS A 16 -7.20 -2.84 4.42
C CYS A 16 -7.07 -4.39 4.36
N PRO A 17 -6.49 -5.03 5.40
CA PRO A 17 -6.14 -6.45 5.36
C PRO A 17 -7.33 -7.42 5.37
N ASP A 18 -8.50 -6.99 5.86
CA ASP A 18 -9.71 -7.80 5.98
C ASP A 18 -10.82 -7.31 5.03
N ASP A 19 -10.43 -6.80 3.86
CA ASP A 19 -11.30 -6.11 2.88
C ASP A 19 -12.07 -4.89 3.44
N THR A 20 -11.82 -4.54 4.70
CA THR A 20 -12.42 -3.43 5.44
C THR A 20 -11.34 -2.47 5.89
N CYS A 21 -11.52 -1.20 5.57
CA CYS A 21 -10.59 -0.12 5.90
C CYS A 21 -10.94 0.48 7.26
N THR A 22 -10.52 -0.17 8.34
CA THR A 22 -10.83 0.26 9.71
C THR A 22 -10.14 1.58 10.05
N ALA A 23 -10.92 2.55 10.56
CA ALA A 23 -10.42 3.87 10.95
C ALA A 23 -9.34 3.83 12.06
N VAL A 24 -9.39 2.81 12.91
CA VAL A 24 -8.42 2.58 14.00
C VAL A 24 -8.01 1.11 13.97
N ARG A 25 -6.70 0.84 14.01
CA ARG A 25 -6.12 -0.51 14.07
C ARG A 25 -5.09 -0.55 15.19
N ASP A 26 -5.20 -1.52 16.09
CA ASP A 26 -4.28 -1.70 17.23
C ASP A 26 -4.07 -0.42 18.07
N GLY A 27 -5.14 0.36 18.27
CA GLY A 27 -5.10 1.63 19.00
C GLY A 27 -4.48 2.80 18.24
N VAL A 28 -4.12 2.62 16.97
CA VAL A 28 -3.60 3.67 16.09
C VAL A 28 -4.69 4.19 15.17
N VAL A 29 -4.88 5.51 15.14
CA VAL A 29 -5.74 6.17 14.14
C VAL A 29 -5.11 6.07 12.76
N ILE A 30 -5.76 5.37 11.84
CA ILE A 30 -5.27 5.08 10.50
C ILE A 30 -5.65 6.18 9.52
N TYR A 31 -6.87 6.68 9.59
CA TYR A 31 -7.39 7.71 8.70
C TYR A 31 -7.62 9.03 9.44
N ARG A 32 -7.26 10.13 8.79
CA ARG A 32 -7.54 11.50 9.24
C ARG A 32 -8.98 11.90 8.95
N ASP A 33 -9.52 11.42 7.83
CA ASP A 33 -10.87 11.67 7.33
C ASP A 33 -11.34 10.46 6.47
N SER A 34 -12.19 10.69 5.47
CA SER A 34 -12.76 9.63 4.62
C SER A 34 -11.73 8.84 3.80
N ASP A 35 -10.58 9.44 3.48
CA ASP A 35 -9.66 8.90 2.48
C ASP A 35 -8.18 9.19 2.75
N HIS A 36 -7.85 10.14 3.62
CA HIS A 36 -6.47 10.47 3.94
C HIS A 36 -5.93 9.61 5.08
N LEU A 37 -4.82 8.92 4.84
CA LEU A 37 -4.08 8.23 5.90
C LEU A 37 -3.38 9.23 6.83
N THR A 38 -3.26 8.88 8.10
CA THR A 38 -2.42 9.64 9.04
C THR A 38 -0.94 9.46 8.71
N VAL A 39 -0.10 10.39 9.18
CA VAL A 39 1.37 10.29 9.00
C VAL A 39 1.91 8.96 9.51
N ARG A 40 1.44 8.50 10.68
CA ARG A 40 1.86 7.22 11.27
C ARG A 40 1.42 6.04 10.40
N ALA A 41 0.20 6.04 9.88
CA ALA A 41 -0.27 4.99 8.98
C ALA A 41 0.56 4.93 7.68
N THR A 42 0.84 6.08 7.07
CA THR A 42 1.69 6.16 5.86
C THR A 42 3.11 5.67 6.13
N GLN A 43 3.69 5.95 7.30
CA GLN A 43 5.02 5.44 7.67
C GLN A 43 5.08 3.91 7.69
N HIS A 44 4.00 3.23 8.08
CA HIS A 44 3.92 1.77 8.04
C HIS A 44 3.87 1.19 6.61
N LEU A 45 3.61 2.00 5.59
CA LEU A 45 3.60 1.57 4.18
C LEU A 45 4.99 1.58 3.52
N VAL A 46 5.99 2.20 4.13
CA VAL A 46 7.34 2.34 3.53
C VAL A 46 7.94 0.98 3.21
N GLU A 47 7.89 0.04 4.15
CA GLU A 47 8.47 -1.29 3.97
C GLU A 47 7.69 -2.13 2.93
N PRO A 48 6.35 -2.26 2.99
CA PRO A 48 5.56 -2.90 1.92
C PRO A 48 5.81 -2.30 0.53
N LEU A 49 5.83 -0.97 0.41
CA LEU A 49 6.09 -0.27 -0.86
C LEU A 49 7.47 -0.58 -1.39
N THR A 50 8.51 -0.51 -0.54
CA THR A 50 9.90 -0.77 -0.95
C THR A 50 10.05 -2.19 -1.48
N ARG A 51 9.46 -3.17 -0.79
CA ARG A 51 9.45 -4.57 -1.27
C ARG A 51 8.74 -4.73 -2.60
N ALA A 52 7.57 -4.11 -2.76
CA ALA A 52 6.79 -4.24 -3.98
C ALA A 52 7.52 -3.63 -5.19
N ILE A 53 8.17 -2.47 -5.03
CA ILE A 53 8.98 -1.85 -6.08
C ILE A 53 10.17 -2.75 -6.47
N ALA A 54 10.90 -3.28 -5.49
CA ALA A 54 12.05 -4.15 -5.75
C ALA A 54 11.66 -5.45 -6.49
N ALA A 55 10.48 -6.00 -6.19
CA ALA A 55 9.94 -7.17 -6.88
C ALA A 55 9.64 -6.85 -8.36
N LEU A 56 8.98 -5.72 -8.64
CA LEU A 56 8.70 -5.30 -10.02
C LEU A 56 9.96 -5.01 -10.84
N ASP A 57 10.99 -4.44 -10.21
CA ASP A 57 12.27 -4.21 -10.88
C ASP A 57 12.98 -5.51 -11.25
N SER A 58 12.91 -6.51 -10.37
CA SER A 58 13.50 -7.84 -10.62
C SER A 58 12.84 -8.53 -11.81
N ASP A 59 11.50 -8.46 -11.90
CA ASP A 59 10.71 -9.06 -12.99
C ASP A 59 10.97 -8.40 -14.35
N ARG A 60 11.38 -7.12 -14.38
CA ARG A 60 11.68 -6.39 -15.61
C ARG A 60 13.06 -6.68 -16.20
N THR A 61 13.97 -7.21 -15.41
CA THR A 61 15.34 -7.58 -15.84
C THR A 61 15.47 -9.02 -16.37
N HIS A 62 14.39 -9.80 -16.36
CA HIS A 62 14.28 -11.13 -16.94
C HIS A 62 13.44 -11.12 -18.21
#